data_AF-A0A822FLB3-F1
#
_entry.id   AF-A0A822FLB3-F1
#
_cell.length_a   1.000
_cell.length_b   1.000
_cell.length_c   1.000
_cell.angle_alpha   90.00
_cell.angle_beta   90.00
_cell.angle_gamma   90.00
#
_symmetry.space_group_name_H-M   'P 1'
#
loop_
_entity.id
_entity.type
_entity.pdbx_description
1 polymer ?
#
loop_
_entity_poly.entity_id
_entity_poly.type
_entity_poly.pdbx_seq_one_letter_code
_entity_poly.pdbx_strand_id
1 'polypeptide(L)' 'FRNVELDFTGPCGSCRQTLAEFGLDLDVYLINTKNESKIYKFQDLLPIAFIPHDLEKPRANYYAIE' A
#
# COMPACT_ATOMS: atom_id res chain seq x y z
N PHE A 1 -0.16 8.61 12.02
CA PHE A 1 -0.23 7.21 11.56
C PHE A 1 -0.91 6.24 12.53
N ARG A 2 -1.08 6.55 13.82
CA ARG A 2 -2.05 5.84 14.69
C ARG A 2 -3.29 6.72 14.80
N ASN A 3 -4.33 6.35 14.07
CA ASN A 3 -5.74 6.70 14.31
C ASN A 3 -6.58 5.82 13.36
N VAL A 4 -6.34 4.51 13.40
CA VAL A 4 -7.41 3.59 13.08
C VAL A 4 -8.15 3.44 14.41
N GLU A 5 -9.44 3.76 14.44
CA GLU A 5 -10.32 3.45 15.56
C GLU A 5 -9.88 2.11 16.16
N LEU A 6 -9.63 2.07 17.48
CA LEU A 6 -8.87 1.04 18.22
C LEU A 6 -9.20 -0.44 17.89
N ASP A 7 -10.30 -0.72 17.19
CA ASP A 7 -10.77 -2.04 16.80
C ASP A 7 -10.26 -2.58 15.46
N PHE A 8 -9.72 -1.76 14.54
CA PHE A 8 -9.22 -2.25 13.25
C PHE A 8 -7.71 -2.02 13.10
N THR A 9 -7.00 -3.02 12.54
CA THR A 9 -5.57 -2.91 12.22
C THR A 9 -5.37 -3.15 10.73
N GLY A 10 -4.91 -2.12 10.02
CA GLY A 10 -4.56 -2.23 8.60
C GLY A 10 -3.16 -2.83 8.38
N PRO A 11 -2.83 -3.26 7.14
CA PRO A 11 -1.49 -3.73 6.81
C PRO A 11 -0.46 -2.62 6.99
N CYS A 12 0.73 -2.97 7.48
CA CYS A 12 1.84 -2.03 7.58
C CYS A 12 2.42 -1.70 6.19
N GLY A 13 3.35 -0.74 6.13
CA GLY A 13 3.94 -0.28 4.86
C GLY A 13 4.58 -1.40 4.04
N SER A 14 5.38 -2.27 4.66
CA SER A 14 6.03 -3.38 3.96
C SER A 14 5.04 -4.42 3.46
N CYS A 15 4.03 -4.78 4.27
CA CYS A 15 2.96 -5.68 3.85
C CYS A 15 2.21 -5.14 2.63
N ARG A 16 1.89 -3.84 2.63
CA ARG A 16 1.28 -3.20 1.46
C ARG A 16 2.20 -3.33 0.24
N GLN A 17 3.48 -3.01 0.38
CA GLN A 17 4.41 -3.13 -0.76
C GLN A 17 4.51 -4.57 -1.29
N THR A 18 4.56 -5.57 -0.42
CA THR A 18 4.53 -6.99 -0.85
C THR A 18 3.24 -7.34 -1.58
N LEU A 19 2.08 -6.86 -1.12
CA LEU A 19 0.80 -7.11 -1.79
C LEU A 19 0.72 -6.45 -3.17
N ALA A 20 1.35 -5.29 -3.36
CA ALA A 20 1.36 -4.56 -4.64
C ALA A 20 1.99 -5.35 -5.79
N GLU A 21 2.93 -6.27 -5.48
CA GLU A 21 3.52 -7.19 -6.47
C GLU A 21 2.51 -8.16 -7.09
N PHE A 22 1.39 -8.40 -6.41
CA PHE A 22 0.32 -9.31 -6.86
C PHE A 22 -0.85 -8.58 -7.51
N GLY A 23 -0.83 -7.23 -7.53
CA GLY A 23 -1.84 -6.41 -8.18
C GLY A 23 -2.25 -5.20 -7.35
N LEU A 24 -2.72 -4.15 -8.04
CA LEU A 24 -3.23 -2.94 -7.42
C LEU A 24 -4.76 -2.90 -7.35
N ASP A 25 -5.45 -3.71 -8.17
CA ASP A 25 -6.91 -3.81 -8.18
C ASP A 25 -7.36 -4.91 -7.21
N LEU A 26 -7.21 -4.63 -5.92
CA LEU A 26 -7.54 -5.55 -4.83
C LEU A 26 -8.48 -4.86 -3.83
N ASP A 27 -9.40 -5.65 -3.27
CA ASP A 27 -10.18 -5.26 -2.09
C ASP A 27 -9.50 -5.79 -0.82
N VAL A 28 -9.26 -4.90 0.15
CA VAL A 28 -8.67 -5.25 1.45
C VAL A 28 -9.75 -5.26 2.51
N TYR A 29 -10.03 -6.45 3.02
CA TYR A 29 -10.95 -6.69 4.12
C TYR A 29 -10.18 -6.66 5.44
N LEU A 30 -10.46 -5.65 6.27
CA LEU A 30 -9.99 -5.59 7.64
C LEU A 30 -11.07 -6.17 8.55
N ILE A 31 -10.79 -7.30 9.19
CA ILE A 31 -11.72 -8.00 10.07
C ILE A 31 -11.19 -7.88 11.50
N ASN A 32 -12.05 -7.49 12.45
CA ASN A 32 -11.69 -7.42 13.86
C ASN A 32 -12.11 -8.70 14.63
N THR A 33 -11.79 -8.76 15.92
CA THR A 33 -12.13 -9.90 16.79
C THR A 33 -13.63 -10.03 17.09
N LYS A 34 -14.43 -9.02 16.75
CA LYS A 34 -15.90 -9.02 16.83
C LYS A 34 -16.55 -9.45 15.51
N ASN A 35 -15.75 -9.87 14.53
CA ASN A 35 -16.20 -10.26 13.19
C ASN A 35 -16.86 -9.13 12.39
N GLU A 36 -16.58 -7.88 12.74
CA GLU A 36 -16.94 -6.70 11.95
C GLU A 36 -15.89 -6.48 10.86
N SER A 37 -16.30 -5.92 9.72
CA SER A 37 -15.41 -5.73 8.57
C SER A 37 -15.43 -4.29 8.05
N LYS A 38 -14.25 -3.79 7.66
CA LYS A 38 -14.10 -2.62 6.80
C LYS A 38 -13.43 -3.03 5.49
N ILE A 39 -13.93 -2.50 4.39
CA ILE A 39 -13.42 -2.80 3.04
C ILE A 39 -12.79 -1.52 2.49
N TYR A 40 -11.56 -1.65 1.98
CA TYR A 40 -10.83 -0.57 1.33
C TYR A 40 -10.38 -1.03 -0.06
N LYS A 41 -10.33 -0.11 -1.02
CA LYS A 41 -9.56 -0.35 -2.24
C LYS A 41 -8.09 -0.28 -1.89
N PHE A 42 -7.31 -1.24 -2.38
CA PHE A 42 -5.88 -1.33 -2.06
C PHE A 42 -5.11 -0.07 -2.50
N GLN A 43 -5.53 0.54 -3.61
CA GLN A 43 -4.97 1.78 -4.15
C GLN A 43 -5.07 2.96 -3.17
N ASP A 44 -6.10 2.98 -2.32
CA ASP A 44 -6.26 4.00 -1.28
C ASP A 44 -5.30 3.78 -0.10
N LEU A 45 -4.91 2.53 0.13
CA LEU A 45 -4.01 2.14 1.22
C LEU A 45 -2.53 2.32 0.84
N LEU A 46 -2.20 2.22 -0.45
CA LEU A 46 -0.87 2.44 -1.00
C LEU A 46 -0.95 3.33 -2.26
N PRO A 47 -1.22 4.63 -2.09
CA PRO A 47 -1.27 5.54 -3.21
C PRO A 47 0.12 5.69 -3.83
N ILE A 48 0.18 5.81 -5.16
CA ILE A 48 1.44 5.99 -5.92
C ILE A 48 2.42 4.85 -5.57
N ALA A 49 1.92 3.62 -5.58
CA ALA A 49 2.70 2.43 -5.26
C ALA A 49 3.92 2.33 -6.18
N PHE A 50 5.08 2.02 -5.58
CA PHE A 50 6.23 1.57 -6.34
C PHE A 50 5.93 0.18 -6.90
N ILE A 51 6.04 -0.01 -8.20
CA ILE A 51 5.72 -1.25 -8.90
C ILE A 51 6.86 -1.64 -9.83
N PRO A 52 6.89 -2.87 -10.38
CA PRO A 52 7.97 -3.32 -11.26
C PRO A 52 8.30 -2.36 -12.42
N HIS A 53 7.28 -1.67 -12.98
CA HIS A 53 7.48 -0.66 -14.04
C HIS A 53 8.36 0.52 -13.59
N ASP A 54 8.39 0.86 -12.30
CA ASP A 54 9.25 1.93 -11.79
C ASP A 54 10.74 1.58 -11.85
N LEU A 55 11.09 0.30 -11.93
CA LEU A 55 12.48 -0.14 -12.11
C LEU A 55 13.00 0.11 -13.54
N GLU A 56 12.11 0.25 -14.51
CA GLU A 56 12.47 0.54 -15.91
C GLU A 56 12.86 2.02 -16.09
N LYS A 57 12.52 2.87 -15.13
CA LYS A 57 12.86 4.29 -15.17
C LYS A 57 14.37 4.45 -15.01
N PRO A 58 15.03 5.23 -15.90
CA PRO A 58 16.45 5.50 -15.74
C PRO A 58 16.69 6.12 -14.37
N ARG A 59 17.75 5.68 -13.69
CA ARG A 59 18.13 6.28 -12.40
C ARG A 59 18.37 7.76 -12.62
N ALA A 60 17.55 8.60 -11.98
CA ALA A 60 17.82 10.01 -11.90
C ALA A 60 19.12 10.21 -11.12
N ASN A 61 20.20 10.54 -11.82
CA ASN A 61 21.43 10.96 -11.16
C ASN A 61 21.19 12.37 -10.60
N TYR A 62 21.21 12.53 -9.28
CA TYR A 62 21.04 13.82 -8.61
C TYR A 62 22.08 14.86 -9.06
N TYR A 63 23.23 14.42 -9.59
CA TYR A 63 24.29 15.26 -10.15
C TYR A 63 24.12 15.60 -11.64
N ALA A 64 23.06 15.14 -12.32
CA ALA A 64 22.83 15.42 -13.74
C ALA A 64 21.97 16.68 -13.99
N ILE A 65 21.70 17.47 -12.94
CA ILE A 65 21.16 18.82 -13.00
C ILE A 65 22.32 19.82 -12.87
N GLU A 66 23.15 19.88 -13.91
CA GLU A 66 23.99 21.04 -14.25
C GLU A 66 23.58 21.56 -15.64
#